data_AF-A0A2E8YF88-F1
#
_entry.id   AF-A0A2E8YF88-F1
#
_cell.length_a   1.000
_cell.length_b   1.000
_cell.length_c   1.000
_cell.angle_alpha   90.00
_cell.angle_beta   90.00
_cell.angle_gamma   90.00
#
_symmetry.space_group_name_H-M   'P 1'
#
loop_
_entity.id
_entity.type
_entity.pdbx_description
1 polymer ?
#
loop_
_entity_poly.entity_id
_entity_poly.type
_entity_poly.pdbx_seq_one_letter_code
_entity_poly.pdbx_strand_id
1 'polypeptide(L)'
;MQSITDDGIKVRTSKTGKVLLFEWTDELRQVLDRVKELRGRRQTMYLLFGGRGHRYTSSGFQTAWYRLMDNAMEKGAITERFTFHDIRAKAGSDSEDDKLLGNDIRTLERHYKRKPVTVTPLRRKQNI
;
A
#
# COMPACT_ATOMS: atom_id res chain seq x y z
N MET A 1 12.01 -16.84 8.21
CA MET A 1 10.84 -16.11 8.76
C MET A 1 9.77 -16.09 7.69
N GLN A 2 8.63 -16.75 7.92
CA GLN A 2 7.50 -16.72 6.98
C GLN A 2 6.81 -15.37 7.10
N SER A 3 6.58 -14.69 5.97
CA SER A 3 5.94 -13.36 5.96
C SER A 3 4.43 -13.42 6.19
N ILE A 4 3.80 -14.58 6.00
CA ILE A 4 2.38 -14.80 6.28
C ILE A 4 2.31 -15.62 7.56
N THR A 5 1.55 -15.12 8.55
CA THR A 5 1.37 -15.73 9.87
C THR A 5 -0.09 -15.71 10.26
N ASP A 6 -0.46 -16.41 11.33
CA ASP A 6 -1.85 -16.45 11.83
C ASP A 6 -2.35 -15.06 12.22
N ASP A 7 -1.45 -14.21 12.77
CA ASP A 7 -1.77 -12.85 13.20
C ASP A 7 -1.82 -11.83 12.04
N GLY A 8 -1.28 -12.17 10.86
CA GLY A 8 -1.18 -11.21 9.75
C GLY A 8 0.06 -11.37 8.87
N ILE A 9 0.38 -10.31 8.13
CA ILE A 9 1.54 -10.25 7.24
C ILE A 9 2.68 -9.49 7.91
N LYS A 10 3.80 -10.17 8.14
CA LYS A 10 5.03 -9.60 8.71
C LYS A 10 5.97 -9.08 7.62
N VAL A 11 6.27 -7.78 7.66
CA VAL A 11 7.20 -7.10 6.74
C VAL A 11 8.34 -6.50 7.53
N ARG A 12 9.57 -6.92 7.25
CA ARG A 12 10.78 -6.30 7.80
C ARG A 12 11.26 -5.19 6.88
N THR A 13 11.35 -3.97 7.40
CA THR A 13 11.87 -2.82 6.66
C THR A 13 13.40 -2.90 6.55
N SER A 14 13.94 -2.72 5.35
CA SER A 14 15.39 -2.86 5.11
C SER A 14 16.22 -1.76 5.77
N LYS A 15 15.68 -0.54 5.87
CA LYS A 15 16.42 0.65 6.35
C LYS A 15 16.55 0.72 7.87
N THR A 16 15.48 0.38 8.59
CA THR A 16 15.45 0.53 10.06
C THR A 16 15.40 -0.81 10.79
N GLY A 17 15.23 -1.92 10.07
CA GLY A 17 15.10 -3.26 10.64
C GLY A 17 13.77 -3.50 11.37
N LYS A 18 12.93 -2.47 11.52
CA LYS A 18 11.61 -2.55 12.15
C LYS A 18 10.74 -3.58 11.42
N VAL A 19 10.06 -4.40 12.20
CA VAL A 19 9.07 -5.36 11.69
C VAL A 19 7.69 -4.74 11.86
N LEU A 20 6.96 -4.64 10.77
CA LEU A 20 5.56 -4.27 10.74
C LEU A 20 4.74 -5.56 10.68
N LEU A 21 3.67 -5.64 11.47
CA LEU A 21 2.64 -6.65 11.36
C LEU A 21 1.40 -5.95 10.80
N PHE A 22 1.02 -6.30 9.58
CA PHE A 22 -0.27 -5.93 9.02
C PHE A 22 -1.27 -6.98 9.44
N GLU A 23 -2.08 -6.66 10.44
CA GLU A 23 -3.15 -7.54 10.92
C GLU A 23 -4.14 -7.86 9.81
N TRP A 24 -4.81 -8.99 9.95
CA TRP A 24 -5.78 -9.39 8.94
C TRP A 24 -7.05 -8.54 8.98
N THR A 25 -7.39 -7.95 7.84
CA THR A 25 -8.75 -7.53 7.52
C THR A 25 -9.38 -8.52 6.54
N ASP A 26 -10.71 -8.48 6.40
CA ASP A 26 -11.42 -9.33 5.46
C ASP A 26 -10.99 -9.04 4.02
N GLU A 27 -10.77 -7.77 3.68
CA GLU A 27 -10.27 -7.36 2.37
C GLU A 27 -8.86 -7.88 2.11
N LEU A 28 -7.98 -7.83 3.12
CA LEU A 28 -6.61 -8.33 2.98
C LEU A 28 -6.58 -9.85 2.78
N ARG A 29 -7.45 -10.60 3.47
CA ARG A 29 -7.64 -12.03 3.24
C ARG A 29 -8.13 -12.32 1.82
N GLN A 30 -9.15 -11.60 1.36
CA GLN A 30 -9.67 -11.75 0.00
C GLN A 30 -8.62 -11.40 -1.08
N VAL A 31 -7.77 -10.40 -0.86
CA VAL A 31 -6.63 -10.11 -1.75
C VAL A 31 -5.67 -11.30 -1.75
N LEU A 32 -5.32 -11.83 -0.58
CA LEU A 32 -4.40 -12.94 -0.47
C LEU A 32 -4.92 -14.19 -1.21
N ASP A 33 -6.21 -14.50 -1.07
CA ASP A 33 -6.80 -15.68 -1.70
C ASP A 33 -6.85 -15.54 -3.22
N ARG A 34 -7.23 -14.37 -3.75
CA ARG A 34 -7.10 -14.07 -5.19
C ARG A 34 -5.68 -14.25 -5.70
N VAL A 35 -4.67 -13.82 -4.94
CA VAL A 35 -3.27 -14.00 -5.34
C VAL A 35 -2.85 -15.47 -5.33
N LYS A 36 -3.31 -16.26 -4.34
CA LYS A 36 -3.06 -17.71 -4.31
C LYS A 36 -3.72 -18.44 -5.48
N GLU A 37 -4.90 -18.02 -5.91
CA GLU A 37 -5.58 -18.57 -7.08
C GLU A 37 -4.79 -18.30 -8.37
N LEU A 38 -4.30 -17.06 -8.54
CA LEU A 38 -3.47 -16.67 -9.69
C LEU A 38 -2.16 -17.44 -9.79
N ARG A 39 -1.67 -18.01 -8.68
CA ARG A 39 -0.40 -18.74 -8.68
C ARG A 39 -0.45 -20.05 -9.47
N GLY A 40 -1.64 -20.66 -9.62
CA GLY A 40 -1.81 -21.93 -10.31
C GLY A 40 -0.89 -23.03 -9.77
N ARG A 41 -0.25 -23.80 -10.67
CA ARG A 41 0.64 -24.93 -10.31
C ARG A 41 2.09 -24.54 -9.98
N ARG A 42 2.44 -23.26 -9.97
CA ARG A 42 3.84 -22.83 -9.78
C ARG A 42 4.26 -23.02 -8.32
N GLN A 43 5.41 -23.67 -8.13
CA GLN A 43 6.05 -23.81 -6.83
C GLN A 43 7.06 -22.68 -6.65
N THR A 44 6.75 -21.73 -5.77
CA THR A 44 7.62 -20.61 -5.45
C THR A 44 7.34 -20.13 -4.03
N MET A 45 8.38 -19.64 -3.37
CA MET A 45 8.31 -19.06 -2.03
C MET A 45 7.73 -17.64 -2.03
N TYR A 46 7.60 -17.02 -3.21
CA TYR A 46 7.11 -15.65 -3.34
C TYR A 46 5.60 -15.63 -3.53
N LEU A 47 4.91 -14.74 -2.81
CA LEU A 47 3.48 -14.53 -2.98
C LEU A 47 3.17 -13.90 -4.36
N LEU A 48 4.00 -12.94 -4.78
CA LEU A 48 3.98 -12.33 -6.11
C LEU A 48 5.28 -12.66 -6.85
N PHE A 49 5.18 -13.13 -8.08
CA PHE A 49 6.33 -13.61 -8.85
C PHE A 49 6.18 -13.37 -10.35
N GLY A 50 7.32 -13.22 -11.03
CA GLY A 50 7.37 -13.07 -12.48
C GLY A 50 7.13 -14.38 -13.24
N GLY A 51 7.16 -14.34 -14.58
CA GLY A 51 6.74 -15.45 -15.44
C GLY A 51 7.37 -16.84 -15.16
N ARG A 52 8.58 -16.90 -14.59
CA ARG A 52 9.28 -18.16 -14.24
C ARG A 52 9.26 -18.50 -12.74
N GLY A 53 8.40 -17.85 -11.94
CA GLY A 53 8.35 -18.08 -10.49
C GLY A 53 9.46 -17.38 -9.70
N HIS A 54 10.32 -16.62 -10.36
CA HIS A 54 11.32 -15.76 -9.72
C HIS A 54 10.66 -14.54 -9.06
N ARG A 55 11.36 -13.99 -8.07
CA ARG A 55 11.01 -12.72 -7.44
C ARG A 55 10.83 -11.63 -8.52
N TYR A 56 9.81 -10.79 -8.37
CA TYR A 56 9.71 -9.58 -9.17
C TYR A 56 10.95 -8.70 -9.00
N THR A 57 11.49 -8.22 -10.11
CA THR A 57 12.45 -7.11 -10.10
C THR A 57 11.68 -5.79 -10.02
N SER A 58 12.30 -4.74 -9.50
CA SER A 58 11.69 -3.41 -9.47
C SER A 58 11.30 -2.93 -10.87
N SER A 59 12.18 -3.15 -11.86
CA SER A 59 11.92 -2.81 -13.26
C SER A 59 10.76 -3.63 -13.85
N GLY A 60 10.73 -4.94 -13.60
CA GLY A 60 9.65 -5.80 -14.09
C GLY A 60 8.30 -5.46 -13.47
N PHE A 61 8.28 -5.09 -12.19
CA PHE A 61 7.08 -4.60 -11.53
C PHE A 61 6.62 -3.26 -12.12
N GLN A 62 7.54 -2.32 -12.33
CA GLN A 62 7.23 -1.03 -12.93
C GLN A 62 6.66 -1.17 -14.35
N THR A 63 7.23 -2.06 -15.17
CA THR A 63 6.68 -2.36 -16.50
C THR A 63 5.27 -2.95 -16.41
N ALA A 64 5.02 -3.88 -15.48
CA ALA A 64 3.68 -4.43 -15.28
C ALA A 64 2.68 -3.35 -14.83
N TRP A 65 3.10 -2.44 -13.96
CA TRP A 65 2.30 -1.30 -13.52
C TRP A 65 1.94 -0.38 -14.68
N TYR A 66 2.90 0.00 -15.52
CA TYR A 66 2.61 0.85 -16.68
C TYR A 66 1.60 0.22 -17.64
N ARG A 67 1.74 -1.07 -17.93
CA ARG A 67 0.75 -1.80 -18.74
C ARG A 67 -0.62 -1.82 -18.08
N LEU A 68 -0.70 -1.99 -16.77
CA LEU A 68 -1.98 -1.92 -16.05
C LEU A 68 -2.64 -0.54 -16.22
N MET A 69 -1.85 0.52 -16.08
CA MET A 69 -2.33 1.89 -16.26
C MET A 69 -2.78 2.17 -17.70
N ASP A 70 -2.02 1.70 -18.70
CA ASP A 70 -2.41 1.79 -20.12
C ASP A 70 -3.80 1.16 -20.33
N ASN A 71 -3.97 -0.09 -19.91
CA ASN A 71 -5.23 -0.83 -20.04
C ASN A 71 -6.39 -0.15 -19.29
N ALA A 72 -6.12 0.43 -18.11
CA ALA A 72 -7.15 1.09 -17.32
C ALA A 72 -7.62 2.40 -17.96
N MET A 73 -6.71 3.16 -18.57
CA MET A 73 -7.03 4.35 -19.36
C MET A 73 -7.85 3.98 -20.60
N GLU A 74 -7.42 2.97 -21.36
CA GLU A 74 -8.11 2.50 -22.57
C GLU A 74 -9.53 2.02 -22.28
N LYS A 75 -9.75 1.38 -21.12
CA LYS A 75 -11.07 0.94 -20.67
C LYS A 75 -11.90 2.04 -20.01
N GLY A 76 -11.36 3.24 -19.86
CA GLY A 76 -12.03 4.35 -19.16
C GLY A 76 -12.25 4.10 -17.65
N ALA A 77 -11.54 3.16 -17.05
CA ALA A 77 -11.63 2.88 -15.61
C ALA A 77 -11.02 4.00 -14.76
N ILE A 78 -10.14 4.79 -15.36
CA ILE A 78 -9.48 5.95 -14.79
C ILE A 78 -9.37 7.05 -15.84
N THR A 79 -9.34 8.29 -15.39
CA THR A 79 -9.19 9.48 -16.25
C THR A 79 -7.76 10.01 -16.27
N GLU A 80 -6.94 9.62 -15.29
CA GLU A 80 -5.55 10.04 -15.16
C GLU A 80 -4.67 8.91 -14.63
N ARG A 81 -3.37 8.98 -14.96
CA ARG A 81 -2.40 8.00 -14.47
C ARG A 81 -1.85 8.38 -13.10
N PHE A 82 -1.55 7.37 -12.30
CA PHE A 82 -0.78 7.50 -11.07
C PHE A 82 0.27 6.40 -10.96
N THR A 83 1.25 6.63 -10.08
CA THR A 83 2.35 5.71 -9.81
C THR A 83 1.98 4.75 -8.68
N PHE A 84 2.68 3.62 -8.60
CA PHE A 84 2.50 2.71 -7.46
C PHE A 84 2.80 3.37 -6.10
N HIS A 85 3.69 4.38 -6.08
CA HIS A 85 3.99 5.14 -4.87
C HIS A 85 2.80 5.98 -4.39
N ASP A 86 1.91 6.39 -5.30
CA ASP A 86 0.74 7.19 -4.96
C ASP A 86 -0.29 6.38 -4.18
N ILE A 87 -0.38 5.06 -4.39
CA ILE A 87 -1.20 4.17 -3.55
C ILE A 87 -0.74 4.23 -2.10
N ARG A 88 0.57 4.16 -1.87
CA ARG A 88 1.14 4.25 -0.53
C ARG A 88 0.87 5.62 0.09
N ALA A 89 0.93 6.67 -0.71
CA ALA A 89 0.62 8.01 -0.22
C ALA A 89 -0.84 8.20 0.13
N LYS A 90 -1.75 7.66 -0.69
CA LYS A 90 -3.18 7.62 -0.41
C LYS A 90 -3.49 6.83 0.86
N ALA A 91 -2.91 5.65 1.03
CA ALA A 91 -3.06 4.84 2.24
C ALA A 91 -2.60 5.59 3.50
N GLY A 92 -1.45 6.28 3.44
CA GLY A 92 -0.99 7.12 4.55
C GLY A 92 -1.85 8.36 4.80
N SER A 93 -2.46 8.94 3.75
CA SER A 93 -3.41 10.07 3.88
C SER A 93 -4.77 9.66 4.46
N ASP A 94 -5.18 8.41 4.26
CA ASP A 94 -6.48 7.89 4.72
C ASP A 94 -6.43 7.25 6.09
N SER A 95 -5.23 6.84 6.53
CA SER A 95 -5.03 6.18 7.81
C SER A 95 -5.00 7.17 8.96
N GLU A 96 -5.75 6.87 10.02
CA GLU A 96 -5.57 7.50 11.33
C GLU A 96 -4.38 6.87 12.11
N ASP A 97 -3.89 5.70 11.68
CA ASP A 97 -2.69 5.08 12.25
C ASP A 97 -1.41 5.58 11.55
N ASP A 98 -0.64 6.37 12.28
CA ASP A 98 0.64 6.93 11.85
C ASP A 98 1.74 5.88 11.62
N LYS A 99 1.56 4.66 12.13
CA LYS A 99 2.53 3.57 12.03
C LYS A 99 2.39 2.76 10.74
N LEU A 100 1.28 2.91 10.01
CA LEU A 100 0.96 2.11 8.82
C LEU A 100 2.10 2.07 7.79
N LEU A 101 2.80 3.21 7.62
CA LEU A 101 3.91 3.31 6.67
C LEU A 101 5.28 2.93 7.28
N GLY A 102 5.38 2.64 8.57
CA GLY A 102 6.67 2.35 9.23
C GLY A 102 7.68 3.50 9.15
N ASN A 103 7.20 4.70 8.83
CA ASN A 103 7.98 5.93 8.78
C ASN A 103 7.98 6.61 10.15
N ASP A 104 8.92 7.54 10.36
CA ASP A 104 8.82 8.49 11.47
C ASP A 104 7.70 9.51 11.20
N ILE A 105 7.07 10.02 12.27
CA ILE A 105 5.90 10.92 12.22
C ILE A 105 6.19 12.15 11.35
N ARG A 106 7.39 12.73 11.43
CA ARG A 106 7.79 13.87 10.59
C ARG A 106 7.79 13.57 9.09
N THR A 107 8.15 12.35 8.71
CA THR A 107 8.13 11.90 7.30
C THR A 107 6.70 11.64 6.84
N LEU A 108 5.85 11.12 7.73
CA LEU A 108 4.43 10.91 7.48
C LEU A 108 3.71 12.23 7.22
N GLU A 109 3.83 13.20 8.13
CA GLU A 109 3.23 14.53 8.00
C GLU A 109 3.68 15.24 6.72
N ARG A 110 4.99 15.22 6.42
CA ARG A 110 5.53 15.94 5.26
C ARG A 110 5.14 15.36 3.90
N HIS A 111 5.10 14.03 3.76
CA HIS A 111 5.00 13.39 2.45
C HIS A 111 3.68 12.66 2.21
N TYR A 112 2.97 12.29 3.28
CA TYR A 112 1.89 11.31 3.22
C TYR A 112 0.56 11.79 3.79
N LYS A 113 0.51 12.66 4.81
CA LYS A 113 -0.74 13.33 5.24
C LYS A 113 -0.99 14.59 4.41
N ARG A 114 -1.42 14.40 3.17
CA ARG A 114 -1.64 15.50 2.21
C ARG A 114 -3.05 16.11 2.30
N LYS A 115 -3.94 15.53 3.10
CA LYS A 115 -5.27 16.10 3.32
C LYS A 115 -5.14 17.40 4.13
N PRO A 116 -5.90 18.45 3.78
CA PRO A 116 -6.01 19.62 4.62
C PRO A 116 -6.47 19.23 6.02
N VAL A 117 -5.76 19.71 7.05
CA VAL A 117 -6.19 19.54 8.44
C VAL A 117 -7.40 20.43 8.67
N THR A 118 -8.53 19.85 9.02
CA THR A 118 -9.71 20.61 9.42
C THR A 118 -9.43 21.30 10.75
N VAL A 119 -9.40 22.63 10.73
CA VAL A 119 -9.28 23.45 11.94
C VAL A 119 -10.64 24.04 12.28
N THR A 120 -10.98 24.10 13.57
CA THR A 120 -12.13 24.88 14.04
C THR A 120 -11.64 26.29 14.40
N PRO A 121 -12.05 27.35 13.68
CA PRO A 121 -11.63 28.71 14.00
C PRO A 121 -12.17 29.17 15.37
N LEU A 122 -11.39 29.98 16.09
CA LEU A 122 -11.84 30.61 17.33
C LEU A 122 -13.06 31.51 17.06
N ARG A 123 -14.20 31.20 17.69
CA ARG A 123 -15.39 32.04 17.63
C ARG A 123 -15.29 33.11 18.72
N ARG A 124 -15.23 34.39 18.35
CA ARG A 124 -15.29 35.52 19.29
C ARG A 124 -16.64 35.44 20.04
N LYS A 125 -16.61 35.30 21.37
CA LYS A 125 -17.83 35.44 22.19
C LYS A 125 -18.34 36.87 22.02
N GLN A 126 -19.54 37.04 21.45
CA GLN A 126 -20.29 38.28 21.58
C GLN A 126 -20.84 38.29 23.00
N ASN A 127 -20.29 39.15 23.86
CA ASN A 127 -20.93 39.46 25.13
C ASN A 127 -22.14 40.34 24.79
N ILE A 128 -23.34 39.82 25.08
CA ILE A 128 -24.58 40.62 25.16
C ILE A 128 -24.59 41.28 26.53
#